data_AF-E0DIP7-F1
#
_entry.id   AF-E0DIP7-F1
#
_cell.length_a   1.000
_cell.length_b   1.000
_cell.length_c   1.000
_cell.angle_alpha   90.00
_cell.angle_beta   90.00
_cell.angle_gamma   90.00
#
_symmetry.space_group_name_H-M   'P 1'
#
loop_
_entity.id
_entity.type
_entity.pdbx_description
1 polymer ?
#
loop_
_entity_poly.entity_id
_entity_poly.type
_entity_poly.pdbx_seq_one_letter_code
_entity_poly.pdbx_strand_id
1 'polypeptide(L)' 'MQITMLYLQENLRQQTLASIFGTSQPTISRAINNVLNILDIVLPPPPRPKDLMSQRLYVLDGTLVPCWW' A
#
# COMPACT_ATOMS: atom_id res chain seq x y z
N MET A 1 8.91 -12.05 -1.41
CA MET A 1 8.07 -11.06 -0.69
C MET A 1 8.83 -9.85 -0.12
N GLN A 2 10.14 -9.93 0.15
CA GLN A 2 10.86 -8.86 0.87
C GLN A 2 10.80 -7.47 0.20
N ILE A 3 10.92 -7.40 -1.14
CA ILE A 3 10.84 -6.13 -1.89
C ILE A 3 9.51 -5.40 -1.64
N THR A 4 8.38 -6.13 -1.72
CA THR A 4 7.04 -5.52 -1.52
C THR A 4 6.82 -5.10 -0.07
N MET A 5 7.32 -5.86 0.92
CA MET A 5 7.24 -5.44 2.33
C MET A 5 8.03 -4.16 2.58
N LEU A 6 9.27 -4.07 2.08
CA LEU A 6 10.07 -2.85 2.19
C LEU A 6 9.43 -1.64 1.48
N TYR A 7 8.69 -1.88 0.40
CA TYR A 7 7.94 -0.84 -0.28
C TYR A 7 6.71 -0.37 0.52
N LEU A 8 5.89 -1.31 1.01
CA LEU A 8 4.61 -1.00 1.65
C LEU A 8 4.71 -0.65 3.14
N GLN A 9 5.57 -1.33 3.89
CA GLN A 9 5.69 -1.13 5.35
C GLN A 9 6.72 -0.05 5.67
N GLU A 10 7.89 -0.13 5.04
CA GLU A 10 9.00 0.79 5.30
C GLU A 10 9.00 2.01 4.37
N ASN A 11 8.02 2.10 3.45
CA ASN A 11 7.87 3.22 2.51
C ASN A 11 9.14 3.52 1.68
N LEU A 12 9.95 2.50 1.38
CA LEU A 12 11.17 2.69 0.58
C LEU A 12 10.85 2.94 -0.89
N ARG A 13 11.52 3.93 -1.49
CA ARG A 13 11.37 4.25 -2.92
C ARG A 13 11.86 3.08 -3.78
N GLN A 14 11.17 2.81 -4.89
CA GLN A 14 11.56 1.73 -5.81
C GLN A 14 12.98 1.89 -6.38
N GLN A 15 13.46 3.12 -6.56
CA GLN A 15 14.83 3.39 -6.99
C GLN A 15 15.86 2.97 -5.92
N THR A 16 15.55 3.19 -4.64
CA THR A 16 16.38 2.74 -3.52
C THR A 16 16.40 1.22 -3.46
N LEU A 17 15.25 0.56 -3.64
CA LEU A 17 15.17 -0.90 -3.72
C LEU A 17 15.96 -1.46 -4.91
N ALA A 18 15.89 -0.82 -6.08
CA ALA A 18 16.66 -1.21 -7.25
C ALA A 18 18.17 -1.19 -6.96
N SER A 19 18.64 -0.16 -6.26
CA SER A 19 20.04 -0.06 -5.81
C SER A 19 20.40 -1.13 -4.77
N ILE A 20 19.54 -1.40 -3.78
CA ILE A 20 19.81 -2.40 -2.72
C ILE A 20 19.90 -3.81 -3.31
N PHE A 21 19.00 -4.16 -4.23
CA PHE A 21 18.90 -5.49 -4.82
C PHE A 21 19.71 -5.66 -6.12
N GLY A 22 20.50 -4.65 -6.52
CA GLY A 22 21.37 -4.73 -7.70
C GLY A 22 20.62 -5.00 -9.01
N THR A 23 19.40 -4.49 -9.15
CA THR A 23 18.55 -4.71 -10.32
C THR A 23 17.97 -3.39 -10.85
N SER A 24 17.24 -3.44 -11.96
CA SER A 24 16.61 -2.26 -12.53
C SER A 24 15.30 -1.92 -11.80
N GLN A 25 14.98 -0.63 -11.72
CA GLN A 25 13.70 -0.18 -11.17
C GLN A 25 12.48 -0.79 -11.88
N PRO A 26 12.47 -1.01 -13.22
CA PRO A 26 11.40 -1.75 -13.88
C PRO A 26 11.21 -3.18 -13.36
N THR A 27 12.28 -3.88 -12.97
CA THR A 27 12.18 -5.20 -12.35
C THR A 27 11.55 -5.13 -10.97
N ILE A 28 11.93 -4.13 -10.15
CA ILE A 28 11.29 -3.86 -8.86
C ILE A 28 9.80 -3.56 -9.04
N SER A 29 9.44 -2.71 -9.99
CA SER A 29 8.05 -2.36 -10.29
C SER A 29 7.21 -3.59 -10.64
N ARG A 30 7.70 -4.47 -11.53
CA ARG A 30 7.01 -5.72 -11.87
C ARG A 30 6.84 -6.63 -10.65
N ALA A 31 7.87 -6.76 -9.81
CA ALA A 31 7.80 -7.58 -8.61
C ALA A 31 6.76 -7.05 -7.61
N ILE A 32 6.69 -5.73 -7.41
CA ILE A 32 5.68 -5.09 -6.57
C ILE A 32 4.28 -5.32 -7.14
N ASN A 33 4.07 -5.02 -8.42
CA ASN A 33 2.75 -5.14 -9.06
C ASN A 33 2.22 -6.57 -9.05
N ASN A 34 3.06 -7.59 -9.22
CA ASN A 34 2.62 -8.98 -9.10
C ASN A 34 2.01 -9.29 -7.72
N VAL A 35 2.58 -8.74 -6.65
CA VAL A 35 2.03 -8.92 -5.30
C VAL A 35 0.79 -8.06 -5.08
N LEU A 36 0.81 -6.80 -5.52
CA LEU A 36 -0.36 -5.90 -5.39
C LEU A 36 -1.59 -6.46 -6.12
N ASN A 37 -1.41 -7.03 -7.32
CA ASN A 37 -2.50 -7.64 -8.07
C ASN A 37 -3.12 -8.85 -7.35
N ILE A 38 -2.31 -9.63 -6.62
CA ILE A 38 -2.82 -10.75 -5.80
C ILE A 38 -3.58 -10.19 -4.59
N LEU A 39 -3.06 -9.16 -3.94
CA LEU A 39 -3.72 -8.53 -2.79
C LEU A 39 -5.08 -7.94 -3.18
N ASP A 40 -5.21 -7.35 -4.37
CA ASP A 40 -6.47 -6.81 -4.88
C ASP A 40 -7.56 -7.88 -5.07
N ILE A 41 -7.16 -9.13 -5.31
CA ILE A 41 -8.09 -10.27 -5.44
C ILE A 41 -8.44 -10.86 -4.08
N VAL A 42 -7.48 -10.93 -3.16
CA VAL A 42 -7.60 -11.67 -1.90
C VAL A 42 -8.19 -10.81 -0.78
N LEU A 43 -7.92 -9.51 -0.79
CA LEU A 43 -8.40 -8.60 0.24
C LEU A 43 -9.83 -8.12 -0.06
N PRO A 44 -10.67 -7.93 0.97
CA PRO A 44 -11.94 -7.26 0.78
C PRO A 44 -11.72 -5.81 0.30
N PRO A 45 -12.69 -5.22 -0.41
CA PRO A 45 -12.60 -3.83 -0.82
C PRO A 45 -12.41 -2.92 0.39
N PRO A 46 -11.65 -1.82 0.26
CA PRO A 46 -11.45 -0.90 1.37
C PRO A 46 -12.80 -0.30 1.83
N PRO A 47 -12.97 -0.06 3.13
CA PRO A 47 -14.19 0.54 3.65
C PRO A 47 -14.38 1.93 3.05
N ARG A 48 -15.60 2.23 2.58
CA ARG A 48 -15.97 3.58 2.15
C ARG A 48 -16.43 4.40 3.35
N PRO A 49 -16.50 5.73 3.25
CA PRO A 49 -16.95 6.58 4.37
C PRO A 49 -18.30 6.14 4.99
N LYS A 50 -19.26 5.69 4.16
CA LYS A 50 -20.56 5.17 4.63
C LYS A 50 -20.49 3.84 5.38
N ASP A 51 -19.39 3.11 5.21
CA ASP A 51 -19.14 1.84 5.89
C ASP A 51 -18.46 2.07 7.27
N LEU A 52 -18.09 3.33 7.60
CA LEU A 52 -17.44 3.71 8.86
C LEU A 52 -18.48 4.16 9.90
N MET A 53 -18.16 3.93 11.19
CA MET A 53 -19.01 4.45 12.27
C MET A 53 -18.88 5.97 12.34
N SER A 54 -19.97 6.64 12.02
CA SER A 54 -20.20 8.06 12.24
C SER A 54 -20.31 8.37 13.72
N GLN A 55 -19.36 8.01 14.57
CA GLN A 55 -19.19 8.47 15.97
C GLN A 55 -17.71 8.40 16.35
N ARG A 56 -16.84 8.05 15.40
CA ARG A 56 -15.42 7.81 15.61
C ARG A 56 -14.60 8.57 14.57
N LEU A 57 -13.34 8.82 14.94
CA LEU A 57 -12.32 9.34 14.03
C LEU A 57 -11.46 8.16 13.57
N TYR A 58 -11.20 8.08 12.27
CA TYR A 58 -10.34 7.06 11.67
C TYR A 58 -9.15 7.74 10.99
N VAL A 59 -7.98 7.09 11.08
CA VAL A 59 -6.78 7.48 10.33
C VAL A 59 -6.61 6.46 9.21
N LEU A 60 -6.66 6.91 7.96
CA LEU A 60 -6.40 6.11 6.77
C LEU A 60 -5.10 6.61 6.14
N ASP A 61 -4.06 5.77 6.15
CA ASP A 61 -2.77 6.06 5.51
C ASP A 61 -2.17 7.43 5.93
N GLY A 62 -2.21 7.72 7.23
CA GLY A 62 -1.73 9.00 7.79
C GLY A 62 -2.65 10.21 7.55
N THR A 63 -3.75 10.04 6.81
CA THR A 63 -4.76 11.08 6.58
C THR A 63 -5.91 10.91 7.57
N LEU A 64 -6.19 11.94 8.37
CA LEU A 64 -7.39 12.00 9.20
C LEU A 64 -8.60 12.25 8.29
N VAL A 65 -9.50 11.27 8.21
CA VAL A 65 -10.72 11.41 7.41
C VAL A 65 -11.89 11.70 8.36
N PRO A 66 -12.52 12.89 8.28
CA PRO A 66 -13.75 13.12 9.01
C PRO A 66 -14.82 12.17 8.46
N CYS A 67 -15.41 11.34 9.31
CA CYS A 67 -16.44 10.37 8.93
C CYS A 67 -17.82 11.03 8.70
N TRP A 68 -17.82 12.33 8.42
CA TRP A 68 -18.99 13.22 8.39
C TRP A 68 -18.65 14.48 7.60
N TRP A 69 -19.56 14.88 6.72
CA TRP A 69 -19.78 16.26 6.24
C TRP A 69 -21.27 16.53 6.38
#